data_AF-M8C3M0-F1
#
_entry.id   AF-M8C3M0-F1
#
_cell.length_a   1.000
_cell.length_b   1.000
_cell.length_c   1.000
_cell.angle_alpha   90.00
_cell.angle_beta   90.00
_cell.angle_gamma   90.00
#
_symmetry.space_group_name_H-M   'P 1'
#
loop_
_entity.id
_entity.type
_entity.pdbx_description
1 polymer ?
#
loop_
_entity_poly.entity_id
_entity_poly.type
_entity_poly.pdbx_seq_one_letter_code
_entity_poly.pdbx_strand_id
1 'polypeptide(L)'
;MAGIQPSRYLLHMYYLAMNSRSVMQIADSFLPLSKVAYKTKGGQLEVVLLSNKVGLWLGLGPFLIHSLAAKGHYLSASAHMWASTHNDTLREKMARVVDILDDCQRKMGTGYLSAYPDEAFDMYEELSEAWSPYYSIHKIMQGLLDQYTLAGNRKGLGMVVWMTDYFSERVKNLIQTHSIQRHWEAMNEETGGLNDVMYQLYTLTGDDIAGLHVNTHIPVLIGAQKRYEVVGDHLYKDFFPLKFFANVRHDPKRLVDEIKISSNEETCTTYNLLKVSRNLFRWTKEVKYADHYERLLINGIMGNQRGTQPGVMIYFLPMGPGRSKSISGGPPSGLPPKNPGGWGGPNDTFWCCYGTGIESFSKLGDTIYFLEEGEVPGLYIAQHIPSTFDWKAAGLTVVQQAKPLLSTDSYFEVTISISAKGDAQPAKVSVRIPSWTSTVDATATLNGQKLNLTSAGDFLTLTKLWGDDTLVLQFPINLRTEAIKDDRPEYASIQAVLFGPHLLAGLTHGNKTINATEHSNDGLTPGMWEVDARNATSTADWIAALPHQAINSQLVTLTQQSGAQTFVLSVSATDGTLTMDEMPAAGSDARDEAVHGYGLYIRPGKKAQFCPIVIDGPRGSGLGRVLAHEDKIGWLV
;
A
#
# COMPACT_ATOMS: atom_id res chain seq x y z
N MET A 1 -1.15 14.28 10.61
CA MET A 1 -1.24 14.46 9.13
C MET A 1 -1.20 15.92 8.76
N ALA A 2 -2.17 16.76 9.17
CA ALA A 2 -2.05 18.21 8.99
C ALA A 2 -0.68 18.72 9.49
N GLY A 3 0.01 19.50 8.67
CA GLY A 3 1.37 20.01 8.93
C GLY A 3 2.52 19.07 8.52
N ILE A 4 2.27 17.83 8.07
CA ILE A 4 3.31 16.94 7.51
C ILE A 4 3.31 17.06 5.99
N GLN A 5 4.44 17.42 5.41
CA GLN A 5 4.67 17.45 3.96
C GLN A 5 5.79 16.46 3.58
N PRO A 6 5.44 15.26 3.09
CA PRO A 6 6.39 14.38 2.39
C PRO A 6 6.97 15.05 1.14
N SER A 7 8.14 14.60 0.69
CA SER A 7 8.79 15.17 -0.50
C SER A 7 7.88 15.14 -1.76
N ARG A 8 7.90 16.24 -2.55
CA ARG A 8 6.99 16.45 -3.70
C ARG A 8 7.01 15.32 -4.75
N TYR A 9 8.13 14.61 -4.88
CA TYR A 9 8.29 13.52 -5.85
C TYR A 9 7.32 12.36 -5.58
N LEU A 10 7.07 12.03 -4.32
CA LEU A 10 6.16 10.95 -3.93
C LEU A 10 4.69 11.31 -4.18
N LEU A 11 4.28 12.57 -3.94
CA LEU A 11 2.87 12.99 -4.02
C LEU A 11 2.38 13.30 -5.45
N HIS A 12 3.26 13.87 -6.30
CA HIS A 12 2.85 14.36 -7.63
C HIS A 12 2.38 13.22 -8.56
N MET A 13 2.94 12.02 -8.40
CA MET A 13 2.58 10.82 -9.16
C MET A 13 1.10 10.45 -8.97
N TYR A 14 0.62 10.41 -7.73
CA TYR A 14 -0.73 9.95 -7.38
C TYR A 14 -1.79 11.02 -7.58
N TYR A 15 -1.42 12.30 -7.51
CA TYR A 15 -2.29 13.39 -7.94
C TYR A 15 -2.82 13.18 -9.36
N LEU A 16 -1.96 12.75 -10.31
CA LEU A 16 -2.37 12.50 -11.70
C LEU A 16 -3.38 11.35 -11.82
N ALA A 17 -3.23 10.27 -11.03
CA ALA A 17 -4.17 9.15 -10.99
C ALA A 17 -5.54 9.52 -10.39
N MET A 18 -5.56 10.41 -9.38
CA MET A 18 -6.81 10.85 -8.75
C MET A 18 -7.53 11.93 -9.56
N ASN A 19 -6.78 12.82 -10.21
CA ASN A 19 -7.33 13.98 -10.91
C ASN A 19 -7.87 13.64 -12.31
N SER A 20 -7.45 12.51 -12.89
CA SER A 20 -7.89 12.00 -14.21
C SER A 20 -9.32 11.45 -14.22
N ARG A 21 -9.83 10.96 -13.07
CA ARG A 21 -11.20 10.44 -12.97
C ARG A 21 -12.21 11.58 -12.94
N SER A 22 -13.28 11.46 -13.73
CA SER A 22 -14.35 12.47 -13.76
C SER A 22 -15.32 12.30 -12.59
N VAL A 23 -15.89 13.42 -12.13
CA VAL A 23 -16.90 13.44 -11.05
C VAL A 23 -18.12 12.57 -11.38
N MET A 24 -18.53 12.50 -12.66
CA MET A 24 -19.65 11.67 -13.10
C MET A 24 -19.35 10.18 -12.96
N GLN A 25 -18.21 9.69 -13.48
CA GLN A 25 -17.81 8.27 -13.31
C GLN A 25 -17.84 7.82 -11.83
N ILE A 26 -17.52 8.74 -10.91
CA ILE A 26 -17.58 8.51 -9.46
C ILE A 26 -19.03 8.51 -8.94
N ALA A 27 -19.92 9.36 -9.43
CA ALA A 27 -21.33 9.42 -9.00
C ALA A 27 -22.28 8.41 -9.68
N ASP A 28 -22.02 7.99 -10.92
CA ASP A 28 -23.01 7.43 -11.87
C ASP A 28 -23.82 6.21 -11.39
N SER A 29 -23.35 5.46 -10.41
CA SER A 29 -24.02 4.26 -9.88
C SER A 29 -25.10 4.55 -8.83
N PHE A 30 -25.06 5.72 -8.18
CA PHE A 30 -26.07 6.14 -7.20
C PHE A 30 -27.27 6.85 -7.86
N LEU A 31 -27.08 7.33 -9.09
CA LEU A 31 -28.05 8.08 -9.89
C LEU A 31 -29.33 7.28 -10.25
N PRO A 32 -29.26 5.99 -10.67
CA PRO A 32 -30.47 5.25 -11.05
C PRO A 32 -31.41 4.97 -9.87
N LEU A 33 -30.87 4.67 -8.70
CA LEU A 33 -31.63 4.30 -7.50
C LEU A 33 -32.31 5.52 -6.84
N SER A 34 -31.65 6.67 -6.84
CA SER A 34 -32.24 7.94 -6.38
C SER A 34 -33.20 8.58 -7.40
N LYS A 35 -33.27 8.06 -8.63
CA LYS A 35 -33.98 8.63 -9.80
C LYS A 35 -33.46 10.03 -10.21
N VAL A 36 -32.25 10.38 -9.80
CA VAL A 36 -31.56 11.63 -10.12
C VAL A 36 -30.64 11.38 -11.31
N ALA A 37 -30.73 12.19 -12.36
CA ALA A 37 -29.72 12.27 -13.40
C ALA A 37 -29.11 13.68 -13.43
N TYR A 38 -27.89 13.79 -13.96
CA TYR A 38 -27.28 15.08 -14.25
C TYR A 38 -27.05 15.21 -15.75
N LYS A 39 -27.29 16.41 -16.29
CA LYS A 39 -27.09 16.72 -17.71
C LYS A 39 -26.17 17.92 -17.84
N THR A 40 -25.08 17.77 -18.58
CA THR A 40 -24.18 18.89 -18.90
C THR A 40 -24.82 19.80 -19.95
N LYS A 41 -24.96 21.08 -19.62
CA LYS A 41 -25.49 22.11 -20.51
C LYS A 41 -24.65 23.37 -20.34
N GLY A 42 -24.02 23.83 -21.42
CA GLY A 42 -23.13 25.01 -21.39
C GLY A 42 -21.92 24.89 -20.44
N GLY A 43 -21.50 23.68 -20.05
CA GLY A 43 -20.41 23.45 -19.10
C GLY A 43 -20.83 23.36 -17.63
N GLN A 44 -22.11 23.58 -17.30
CA GLN A 44 -22.68 23.35 -15.96
C GLN A 44 -23.51 22.05 -15.94
N LEU A 45 -23.57 21.41 -14.77
CA LEU A 45 -24.34 20.17 -14.53
C LEU A 45 -25.72 20.53 -13.93
N GLU A 46 -26.77 20.47 -14.74
CA GLU A 46 -28.17 20.62 -14.29
C GLU A 46 -28.73 19.28 -13.79
N VAL A 47 -29.53 19.31 -12.72
CA VAL A 47 -30.24 18.14 -12.17
C VAL A 47 -31.50 17.86 -13.00
N VAL A 48 -31.74 16.61 -13.39
CA VAL A 48 -32.90 16.16 -14.17
C VAL A 48 -33.49 14.90 -13.54
N LEU A 49 -34.82 14.85 -13.40
CA LEU A 49 -35.53 13.68 -12.86
C LEU A 49 -35.75 12.62 -13.94
N LEU A 50 -35.49 11.35 -13.64
CA LEU A 50 -35.82 10.23 -14.52
C LEU A 50 -37.21 9.65 -14.21
N SER A 51 -38.03 9.48 -15.25
CA SER A 51 -39.33 8.80 -15.15
C SER A 51 -39.16 7.28 -14.95
N ASN A 52 -39.97 6.68 -14.07
CA ASN A 52 -39.92 5.28 -13.66
C ASN A 52 -39.72 4.26 -14.81
N LYS A 53 -38.46 3.85 -15.05
CA LYS A 53 -38.03 2.51 -15.51
C LYS A 53 -36.50 2.48 -15.70
N VAL A 54 -35.78 1.97 -14.70
CA VAL A 54 -34.40 1.47 -14.86
C VAL A 54 -34.34 0.05 -14.28
N GLY A 55 -34.89 -0.90 -15.04
CA GLY A 55 -34.58 -2.31 -14.86
C GLY A 55 -33.35 -2.70 -15.70
N LEU A 56 -32.73 -3.83 -15.37
CA LEU A 56 -31.52 -4.42 -15.99
C LEU A 56 -30.18 -3.70 -15.71
N TRP A 57 -29.67 -3.83 -14.47
CA TRP A 57 -28.21 -3.93 -14.21
C TRP A 57 -27.84 -5.07 -13.24
N LEU A 58 -28.78 -5.97 -12.92
CA LEU A 58 -28.60 -7.09 -11.98
C LEU A 58 -27.67 -8.23 -12.49
N GLY A 59 -27.20 -8.18 -13.73
CA GLY A 59 -26.34 -9.21 -14.34
C GLY A 59 -24.84 -9.04 -14.13
N LEU A 60 -24.39 -8.00 -13.41
CA LEU A 60 -22.97 -7.63 -13.30
C LEU A 60 -22.47 -7.52 -11.86
N GLY A 61 -22.90 -8.45 -10.99
CA GLY A 61 -22.51 -8.55 -9.58
C GLY A 61 -21.05 -8.13 -9.28
N PRO A 62 -20.02 -8.78 -9.87
CA PRO A 62 -18.62 -8.41 -9.61
C PRO A 62 -18.29 -6.94 -9.88
N PHE A 63 -18.83 -6.38 -10.98
CA PHE A 63 -18.40 -5.06 -11.47
C PHE A 63 -19.05 -3.92 -10.70
N LEU A 64 -20.32 -4.07 -10.31
CA LEU A 64 -21.01 -3.10 -9.48
C LEU A 64 -20.28 -2.91 -8.15
N ILE A 65 -20.06 -3.99 -7.41
CA ILE A 65 -19.52 -4.00 -6.04
C ILE A 65 -18.16 -3.33 -5.97
N HIS A 66 -17.27 -3.72 -6.87
CA HIS A 66 -15.96 -3.13 -7.06
C HIS A 66 -16.03 -1.63 -7.37
N SER A 67 -16.94 -1.20 -8.26
CA SER A 67 -17.15 0.22 -8.53
C SER A 67 -17.64 1.00 -7.31
N LEU A 68 -18.45 0.40 -6.42
CA LEU A 68 -19.04 1.05 -5.25
C LEU A 68 -18.05 1.20 -4.09
N ALA A 69 -17.35 0.12 -3.76
CA ALA A 69 -16.27 0.16 -2.80
C ALA A 69 -15.18 1.16 -3.24
N ALA A 70 -14.82 1.17 -4.53
CA ALA A 70 -13.87 2.13 -5.09
C ALA A 70 -14.31 3.60 -4.95
N LYS A 71 -15.62 3.88 -4.90
CA LYS A 71 -16.16 5.25 -4.69
C LYS A 71 -16.06 5.68 -3.23
N GLY A 72 -16.31 4.78 -2.28
CA GLY A 72 -16.01 5.03 -0.86
C GLY A 72 -14.51 5.24 -0.63
N HIS A 73 -13.67 4.36 -1.19
CA HIS A 73 -12.21 4.50 -1.17
C HIS A 73 -11.73 5.83 -1.79
N TYR A 74 -12.37 6.32 -2.87
CA TYR A 74 -12.06 7.64 -3.43
C TYR A 74 -12.35 8.79 -2.46
N LEU A 75 -13.42 8.72 -1.67
CA LEU A 75 -13.73 9.75 -0.67
C LEU A 75 -12.65 9.79 0.42
N SER A 76 -12.23 8.65 0.96
CA SER A 76 -11.12 8.56 1.92
C SER A 76 -9.81 9.07 1.32
N ALA A 77 -9.44 8.56 0.14
CA ALA A 77 -8.16 8.86 -0.49
C ALA A 77 -8.06 10.33 -0.95
N SER A 78 -9.14 10.92 -1.47
CA SER A 78 -9.15 12.35 -1.82
C SER A 78 -9.05 13.26 -0.59
N ALA A 79 -9.66 12.88 0.53
CA ALA A 79 -9.55 13.62 1.80
C ALA A 79 -8.12 13.58 2.38
N HIS A 80 -7.47 12.40 2.38
CA HIS A 80 -6.07 12.26 2.76
C HIS A 80 -5.11 13.04 1.83
N MET A 81 -5.32 12.94 0.52
CA MET A 81 -4.51 13.66 -0.47
C MET A 81 -4.67 15.18 -0.33
N TRP A 82 -5.90 15.67 -0.13
CA TRP A 82 -6.15 17.08 0.16
C TRP A 82 -5.48 17.52 1.47
N ALA A 83 -5.59 16.74 2.55
CA ALA A 83 -4.96 17.08 3.83
C ALA A 83 -3.42 17.11 3.78
N SER A 84 -2.83 16.41 2.80
CA SER A 84 -1.37 16.35 2.58
C SER A 84 -0.86 17.41 1.59
N THR A 85 -1.72 17.92 0.70
CA THR A 85 -1.31 18.81 -0.42
C THR A 85 -1.95 20.20 -0.39
N HIS A 86 -3.08 20.36 0.31
CA HIS A 86 -3.98 21.51 0.27
C HIS A 86 -4.33 21.97 -1.16
N ASN A 87 -4.50 21.03 -2.09
CA ASN A 87 -4.86 21.32 -3.47
C ASN A 87 -6.35 21.71 -3.60
N ASP A 88 -6.64 22.98 -3.89
CA ASP A 88 -8.03 23.47 -3.97
C ASP A 88 -8.84 22.85 -5.12
N THR A 89 -8.23 22.55 -6.28
CA THR A 89 -8.94 21.86 -7.38
C THR A 89 -9.42 20.45 -6.97
N LEU A 90 -8.63 19.73 -6.16
CA LEU A 90 -9.06 18.47 -5.57
C LEU A 90 -10.18 18.68 -4.54
N ARG A 91 -10.08 19.75 -3.74
CA ARG A 91 -11.10 20.14 -2.74
C ARG A 91 -12.48 20.37 -3.37
N GLU A 92 -12.52 21.10 -4.48
CA GLU A 92 -13.75 21.34 -5.24
C GLU A 92 -14.33 20.03 -5.78
N LYS A 93 -13.50 19.16 -6.38
CA LYS A 93 -13.92 17.86 -6.90
C LYS A 93 -14.49 16.93 -5.83
N MET A 94 -13.78 16.76 -4.71
CA MET A 94 -14.23 15.88 -3.61
C MET A 94 -15.51 16.40 -2.94
N ALA A 95 -15.60 17.72 -2.70
CA ALA A 95 -16.81 18.34 -2.17
C ALA A 95 -18.01 18.13 -3.11
N ARG A 96 -17.80 18.28 -4.43
CA ARG A 96 -18.85 18.04 -5.43
C ARG A 96 -19.34 16.60 -5.47
N VAL A 97 -18.47 15.61 -5.22
CA VAL A 97 -18.90 14.20 -5.08
C VAL A 97 -19.79 14.03 -3.84
N VAL A 98 -19.40 14.62 -2.70
CA VAL A 98 -20.23 14.58 -1.48
C VAL A 98 -21.58 15.28 -1.69
N ASP A 99 -21.63 16.41 -2.41
CA ASP A 99 -22.89 17.08 -2.77
C ASP A 99 -23.84 16.17 -3.55
N ILE A 100 -23.33 15.46 -4.56
CA ILE A 100 -24.15 14.58 -5.39
C ILE A 100 -24.69 13.39 -4.57
N LEU A 101 -23.90 12.87 -3.64
CA LEU A 101 -24.31 11.78 -2.75
C LEU A 101 -25.34 12.23 -1.70
N ASP A 102 -25.22 13.46 -1.18
CA ASP A 102 -26.21 14.11 -0.29
C ASP A 102 -27.55 14.33 -1.00
N ASP A 103 -27.53 14.82 -2.24
CA ASP A 103 -28.73 14.95 -3.08
C ASP A 103 -29.41 13.59 -3.30
N CYS A 104 -28.64 12.52 -3.53
CA CYS A 104 -29.16 11.16 -3.63
C CYS A 104 -29.79 10.68 -2.30
N GLN A 105 -29.08 10.78 -1.17
CA GLN A 105 -29.56 10.31 0.14
C GLN A 105 -30.82 11.07 0.58
N ARG A 106 -30.85 12.40 0.41
CA ARG A 106 -32.04 13.23 0.66
C ARG A 106 -33.21 12.86 -0.23
N LYS A 107 -32.97 12.49 -1.48
CA LYS A 107 -34.03 12.09 -2.42
C LYS A 107 -34.63 10.73 -2.07
N MET A 108 -33.85 9.83 -1.49
CA MET A 108 -34.33 8.57 -0.91
C MET A 108 -35.07 8.81 0.41
N GLY A 109 -34.62 9.76 1.23
CA GLY A 109 -35.37 10.29 2.39
C GLY A 109 -35.40 9.40 3.63
N THR A 110 -34.72 8.25 3.61
CA THR A 110 -34.69 7.27 4.72
C THR A 110 -33.39 7.27 5.53
N GLY A 111 -32.32 7.89 5.03
CA GLY A 111 -30.96 7.74 5.55
C GLY A 111 -30.14 6.68 4.82
N TYR A 112 -30.78 5.79 4.06
CA TYR A 112 -30.10 4.84 3.19
C TYR A 112 -29.21 5.55 2.17
N LEU A 113 -27.96 5.12 2.08
CA LEU A 113 -27.05 5.48 0.99
C LEU A 113 -26.19 4.27 0.60
N SER A 114 -26.69 3.51 -0.36
CA SER A 114 -25.95 2.48 -1.07
C SER A 114 -26.35 2.53 -2.54
N ALA A 115 -25.63 1.80 -3.38
CA ALA A 115 -26.02 1.54 -4.75
C ALA A 115 -26.25 0.05 -5.05
N TYR A 116 -26.37 -0.75 -3.98
CA TYR A 116 -27.22 -1.93 -4.00
C TYR A 116 -28.70 -1.50 -3.92
N PRO A 117 -29.64 -2.39 -4.28
CA PRO A 117 -31.01 -2.33 -3.80
C PRO A 117 -31.08 -2.86 -2.34
N ASP A 118 -32.16 -2.59 -1.60
CA ASP A 118 -32.26 -2.96 -0.17
C ASP A 118 -32.35 -4.49 0.02
N GLU A 119 -32.92 -5.18 -0.97
CA GLU A 119 -33.04 -6.62 -1.07
C GLU A 119 -31.70 -7.38 -0.97
N ALA A 120 -30.58 -6.73 -1.31
CA ALA A 120 -29.26 -7.33 -1.13
C ALA A 120 -28.84 -7.43 0.35
N PHE A 121 -29.34 -6.52 1.20
CA PHE A 121 -29.17 -6.59 2.65
C PHE A 121 -30.15 -7.60 3.26
N ASP A 122 -31.39 -7.67 2.74
CA ASP A 122 -32.36 -8.72 3.14
C ASP A 122 -31.74 -10.11 2.92
N MET A 123 -31.21 -10.39 1.72
CA MET A 123 -30.56 -11.67 1.39
C MET A 123 -29.38 -12.00 2.32
N TYR A 124 -28.53 -11.01 2.64
CA TYR A 124 -27.40 -11.18 3.57
C TYR A 124 -27.88 -11.60 4.97
N GLU A 125 -28.92 -10.94 5.47
CA GLU A 125 -29.50 -11.18 6.80
C GLU A 125 -30.33 -12.47 6.86
N GLU A 126 -30.82 -12.91 5.70
CA GLU A 126 -31.42 -14.22 5.47
C GLU A 126 -30.41 -15.39 5.38
N LEU A 127 -29.09 -15.12 5.41
CA LEU A 127 -28.02 -16.09 5.09
C LEU A 127 -28.13 -16.68 3.68
N SER A 128 -28.69 -15.91 2.75
CA SER A 128 -28.69 -16.19 1.31
C SER A 128 -27.45 -15.60 0.65
N GLU A 129 -27.15 -16.03 -0.59
CA GLU A 129 -25.97 -15.58 -1.34
C GLU A 129 -26.04 -14.08 -1.67
N ALA A 130 -25.42 -13.25 -0.84
CA ALA A 130 -25.36 -11.79 -0.98
C ALA A 130 -23.91 -11.32 -0.85
N TRP A 131 -23.31 -10.95 -1.99
CA TRP A 131 -21.89 -10.60 -2.03
C TRP A 131 -21.61 -9.23 -1.39
N SER A 132 -21.04 -9.22 -0.17
CA SER A 132 -20.40 -8.06 0.48
C SER A 132 -21.18 -6.71 0.51
N PRO A 133 -22.51 -6.66 0.79
CA PRO A 133 -23.25 -5.39 0.85
C PRO A 133 -22.79 -4.50 2.02
N TYR A 134 -22.58 -5.08 3.21
CA TYR A 134 -22.11 -4.37 4.40
C TYR A 134 -20.67 -3.82 4.26
N TYR A 135 -19.76 -4.54 3.59
CA TYR A 135 -18.43 -4.04 3.23
C TYR A 135 -18.48 -2.75 2.41
N SER A 136 -19.47 -2.64 1.51
CA SER A 136 -19.58 -1.54 0.55
C SER A 136 -20.05 -0.26 1.23
N ILE A 137 -21.06 -0.33 2.09
CA ILE A 137 -21.49 0.82 2.90
C ILE A 137 -20.39 1.26 3.87
N HIS A 138 -19.60 0.35 4.44
CA HIS A 138 -18.45 0.72 5.27
C HIS A 138 -17.46 1.64 4.52
N LYS A 139 -17.17 1.41 3.23
CA LYS A 139 -16.30 2.33 2.47
C LYS A 139 -16.93 3.69 2.28
N ILE A 140 -18.23 3.75 2.00
CA ILE A 140 -18.96 5.00 1.86
C ILE A 140 -18.94 5.77 3.18
N MET A 141 -19.21 5.10 4.30
CA MET A 141 -19.26 5.70 5.63
C MET A 141 -17.89 6.18 6.12
N GLN A 142 -16.82 5.37 6.00
CA GLN A 142 -15.46 5.84 6.32
C GLN A 142 -15.06 7.00 5.39
N GLY A 143 -15.38 6.91 4.10
CA GLY A 143 -15.11 7.97 3.13
C GLY A 143 -15.78 9.30 3.48
N LEU A 144 -17.08 9.28 3.80
CA LEU A 144 -17.81 10.47 4.25
C LEU A 144 -17.28 11.01 5.59
N LEU A 145 -16.84 10.12 6.48
CA LEU A 145 -16.24 10.49 7.75
C LEU A 145 -14.86 11.15 7.56
N ASP A 146 -14.03 10.65 6.65
CA ASP A 146 -12.72 11.23 6.31
C ASP A 146 -12.88 12.61 5.65
N GLN A 147 -13.91 12.81 4.82
CA GLN A 147 -14.26 14.13 4.26
C GLN A 147 -14.57 15.14 5.38
N TYR A 148 -15.16 14.70 6.49
CA TYR A 148 -15.36 15.55 7.67
C TYR A 148 -14.08 15.74 8.49
N THR A 149 -13.46 14.65 8.96
CA THR A 149 -12.36 14.69 9.93
C THR A 149 -11.08 15.28 9.37
N LEU A 150 -10.82 15.11 8.06
CA LEU A 150 -9.62 15.62 7.40
C LEU A 150 -9.88 16.96 6.69
N ALA A 151 -11.03 17.11 6.01
CA ALA A 151 -11.31 18.27 5.15
C ALA A 151 -12.40 19.23 5.65
N GLY A 152 -12.98 18.97 6.83
CA GLY A 152 -13.96 19.84 7.48
C GLY A 152 -15.34 19.84 6.79
N ASN A 153 -15.63 18.87 5.92
CA ASN A 153 -16.89 18.81 5.20
C ASN A 153 -18.03 18.32 6.12
N ARG A 154 -18.70 19.27 6.79
CA ARG A 154 -19.81 19.01 7.73
C ARG A 154 -20.97 18.23 7.12
N LYS A 155 -21.19 18.32 5.81
CA LYS A 155 -22.21 17.54 5.10
C LYS A 155 -21.91 16.04 5.19
N GLY A 156 -20.64 15.66 5.01
CA GLY A 156 -20.19 14.27 5.17
C GLY A 156 -20.53 13.68 6.54
N LEU A 157 -20.34 14.44 7.63
CA LEU A 157 -20.74 14.01 8.98
C LEU A 157 -22.25 13.76 9.09
N GLY A 158 -23.08 14.71 8.64
CA GLY A 158 -24.53 14.57 8.70
C GLY A 158 -25.04 13.36 7.90
N MET A 159 -24.47 13.12 6.72
CA MET A 159 -24.79 11.97 5.88
C MET A 159 -24.43 10.64 6.56
N VAL A 160 -23.23 10.51 7.13
CA VAL A 160 -22.79 9.26 7.75
C VAL A 160 -23.53 8.96 9.06
N VAL A 161 -23.88 9.98 9.85
CA VAL A 161 -24.78 9.81 11.01
C VAL A 161 -26.14 9.27 10.56
N TRP A 162 -26.72 9.84 9.51
CA TRP A 162 -28.02 9.38 8.99
C TRP A 162 -27.96 7.96 8.38
N MET A 163 -26.82 7.55 7.83
CA MET A 163 -26.57 6.15 7.46
C MET A 163 -26.49 5.25 8.70
N THR A 164 -25.80 5.68 9.76
CA THR A 164 -25.70 4.94 11.02
C THR A 164 -27.07 4.73 11.66
N ASP A 165 -27.94 5.75 11.67
CA ASP A 165 -29.31 5.62 12.16
C ASP A 165 -30.05 4.50 11.40
N TYR A 166 -30.06 4.56 10.07
CA TYR A 166 -30.73 3.57 9.22
C TYR A 166 -30.18 2.14 9.43
N PHE A 167 -28.86 1.94 9.32
CA PHE A 167 -28.28 0.60 9.41
C PHE A 167 -28.24 0.05 10.84
N SER A 168 -28.17 0.91 11.88
CA SER A 168 -28.30 0.46 13.26
C SER A 168 -29.72 -0.02 13.56
N GLU A 169 -30.75 0.66 13.02
CA GLU A 169 -32.13 0.25 13.16
C GLU A 169 -32.40 -1.08 12.42
N ARG A 170 -31.84 -1.24 11.22
CA ARG A 170 -31.88 -2.50 10.48
C ARG A 170 -31.27 -3.67 11.28
N VAL A 171 -30.08 -3.50 11.86
CA VAL A 171 -29.43 -4.52 12.71
C VAL A 171 -30.22 -4.79 14.00
N LYS A 172 -30.79 -3.77 14.65
CA LYS A 172 -31.66 -3.95 15.83
C LYS A 172 -32.88 -4.81 15.47
N ASN A 173 -33.54 -4.54 14.36
CA ASN A 173 -34.70 -5.30 13.89
C ASN A 173 -34.35 -6.75 13.54
N LEU A 174 -33.20 -7.01 12.92
CA LEU A 174 -32.69 -8.38 12.71
C LEU A 174 -32.54 -9.13 14.03
N ILE A 175 -31.89 -8.52 15.02
CA ILE A 175 -31.65 -9.12 16.35
C ILE A 175 -32.96 -9.36 17.11
N GLN A 176 -33.91 -8.43 17.04
CA GLN A 176 -35.24 -8.56 17.68
C GLN A 176 -36.12 -9.62 17.02
N THR A 177 -36.07 -9.74 15.69
CA THR A 177 -36.88 -10.69 14.92
C THR A 177 -36.31 -12.12 14.99
N HIS A 178 -34.98 -12.25 15.05
CA HIS A 178 -34.30 -13.54 15.04
C HIS A 178 -33.51 -13.79 16.34
N SER A 179 -32.28 -13.29 16.43
CA SER A 179 -31.43 -13.33 17.62
C SER A 179 -30.10 -12.59 17.38
N ILE A 180 -29.33 -12.36 18.45
CA ILE A 180 -27.93 -11.92 18.33
C ILE A 180 -27.05 -12.98 17.61
N GLN A 181 -27.34 -14.26 17.81
CA GLN A 181 -26.63 -15.38 17.16
C GLN A 181 -26.85 -15.36 15.64
N ARG A 182 -28.07 -15.04 15.18
CA ARG A 182 -28.37 -14.88 13.75
C ARG A 182 -27.55 -13.77 13.10
N HIS A 183 -27.43 -12.62 13.79
CA HIS A 183 -26.56 -11.53 13.34
C HIS A 183 -25.10 -11.99 13.24
N TRP A 184 -24.62 -12.81 14.17
CA TRP A 184 -23.27 -13.39 14.14
C TRP A 184 -23.06 -14.37 12.99
N GLU A 185 -24.08 -15.15 12.63
CA GLU A 185 -24.03 -16.03 11.47
C GLU A 185 -23.93 -15.25 10.15
N ALA A 186 -24.68 -14.15 10.03
CA ALA A 186 -24.62 -13.28 8.85
C ALA A 186 -23.26 -12.60 8.71
N MET A 187 -22.66 -12.19 9.83
CA MET A 187 -21.31 -11.60 9.87
C MET A 187 -20.17 -12.52 9.39
N ASN A 188 -20.40 -13.80 9.10
CA ASN A 188 -19.39 -14.63 8.40
C ASN A 188 -19.17 -14.15 6.95
N GLU A 189 -20.14 -13.46 6.35
CA GLU A 189 -19.98 -12.73 5.10
C GLU A 189 -19.32 -11.36 5.31
N GLU A 190 -18.62 -10.85 4.29
CA GLU A 190 -17.71 -9.71 4.41
C GLU A 190 -18.40 -8.37 4.82
N THR A 191 -18.17 -7.91 6.05
CA THR A 191 -18.59 -6.59 6.54
C THR A 191 -17.51 -5.51 6.41
N GLY A 192 -16.25 -5.92 6.26
CA GLY A 192 -15.11 -5.04 6.49
C GLY A 192 -15.10 -4.45 7.91
N GLY A 193 -14.63 -3.21 8.05
CA GLY A 193 -14.37 -2.51 9.31
C GLY A 193 -15.45 -1.52 9.71
N LEU A 194 -16.73 -1.87 9.51
CA LEU A 194 -17.84 -0.99 9.90
C LEU A 194 -17.79 -0.61 11.39
N ASN A 195 -17.28 -1.52 12.24
CA ASN A 195 -17.04 -1.26 13.66
C ASN A 195 -16.06 -0.11 13.92
N ASP A 196 -14.95 0.01 13.17
CA ASP A 196 -13.99 1.12 13.28
C ASP A 196 -14.69 2.48 13.03
N VAL A 197 -15.54 2.56 11.99
CA VAL A 197 -16.35 3.75 11.69
C VAL A 197 -17.26 4.11 12.86
N MET A 198 -17.97 3.13 13.44
CA MET A 198 -18.89 3.39 14.56
C MET A 198 -18.18 3.92 15.80
N TYR A 199 -17.01 3.35 16.16
CA TYR A 199 -16.22 3.88 17.27
C TYR A 199 -15.61 5.26 16.98
N GLN A 200 -15.26 5.57 15.74
CA GLN A 200 -14.85 6.92 15.36
C GLN A 200 -16.01 7.93 15.47
N LEU A 201 -17.22 7.56 15.03
CA LEU A 201 -18.42 8.40 15.18
C LEU A 201 -18.74 8.66 16.65
N TYR A 202 -18.72 7.63 17.51
CA TYR A 202 -18.89 7.78 18.96
C TYR A 202 -17.95 8.85 19.53
N THR A 203 -16.66 8.84 19.15
CA THR A 203 -15.70 9.86 19.62
C THR A 203 -15.95 11.28 19.11
N LEU A 204 -16.80 11.46 18.10
CA LEU A 204 -17.08 12.74 17.45
C LEU A 204 -18.46 13.31 17.81
N THR A 205 -19.46 12.46 18.07
CA THR A 205 -20.82 12.90 18.43
C THR A 205 -21.12 12.78 19.92
N GLY A 206 -20.51 11.79 20.61
CA GLY A 206 -20.78 11.51 22.02
C GLY A 206 -22.05 10.69 22.29
N ASP A 207 -22.72 10.18 21.25
CA ASP A 207 -23.92 9.35 21.37
C ASP A 207 -23.58 7.90 21.71
N ASP A 208 -24.31 7.29 22.66
CA ASP A 208 -24.03 5.93 23.14
C ASP A 208 -24.30 4.84 22.08
N ILE A 209 -23.32 3.95 21.89
CA ILE A 209 -23.36 2.80 20.96
C ILE A 209 -23.54 1.45 21.68
N ALA A 210 -23.86 1.46 22.97
CA ALA A 210 -24.10 0.26 23.77
C ALA A 210 -25.12 -0.68 23.10
N GLY A 211 -24.68 -1.90 22.77
CA GLY A 211 -25.51 -2.97 22.22
C GLY A 211 -25.31 -3.29 20.73
N LEU A 212 -24.46 -2.57 19.99
CA LEU A 212 -24.19 -2.82 18.57
C LEU A 212 -22.87 -3.59 18.35
N HIS A 213 -22.85 -4.52 17.39
CA HIS A 213 -21.71 -5.42 17.10
C HIS A 213 -21.51 -5.58 15.58
N VAL A 214 -20.28 -5.51 15.05
CA VAL A 214 -19.99 -5.75 13.61
C VAL A 214 -18.61 -6.39 13.39
N ASN A 215 -18.46 -7.38 12.48
CA ASN A 215 -17.23 -8.19 12.40
C ASN A 215 -16.96 -9.01 11.11
N THR A 216 -15.91 -8.70 10.31
CA THR A 216 -15.03 -9.68 9.57
C THR A 216 -13.73 -9.04 9.04
N HIS A 217 -12.59 -9.73 8.88
CA HIS A 217 -11.78 -10.44 9.90
C HIS A 217 -10.46 -9.71 10.30
N ILE A 218 -9.86 -8.87 9.44
CA ILE A 218 -8.69 -8.00 9.77
C ILE A 218 -9.13 -6.55 10.02
N PRO A 219 -10.07 -5.97 9.24
CA PRO A 219 -10.74 -4.73 9.63
C PRO A 219 -11.42 -4.81 11.01
N VAL A 220 -11.84 -6.02 11.41
CA VAL A 220 -12.20 -6.37 12.79
C VAL A 220 -11.12 -6.00 13.79
N LEU A 221 -9.88 -6.43 13.55
CA LEU A 221 -8.77 -6.18 14.45
C LEU A 221 -8.59 -4.67 14.63
N ILE A 222 -8.69 -3.91 13.55
CA ILE A 222 -8.61 -2.44 13.58
C ILE A 222 -9.78 -1.84 14.39
N GLY A 223 -11.03 -2.29 14.20
CA GLY A 223 -12.16 -1.83 14.99
C GLY A 223 -12.15 -2.32 16.46
N ALA A 224 -11.55 -3.47 16.74
CA ALA A 224 -11.31 -3.98 18.09
C ALA A 224 -10.18 -3.21 18.80
N GLN A 225 -9.16 -2.81 18.05
CA GLN A 225 -8.17 -1.82 18.50
C GLN A 225 -8.87 -0.50 18.81
N LYS A 226 -9.75 -0.02 17.92
CA LYS A 226 -10.49 1.21 18.14
C LYS A 226 -11.43 1.12 19.35
N ARG A 227 -12.05 -0.03 19.62
CA ARG A 227 -12.79 -0.29 20.87
C ARG A 227 -11.91 -0.05 22.10
N TYR A 228 -10.72 -0.66 22.18
CA TYR A 228 -9.81 -0.41 23.30
C TYR A 228 -9.44 1.08 23.43
N GLU A 229 -9.19 1.79 22.32
CA GLU A 229 -8.91 3.24 22.36
C GLU A 229 -10.06 4.10 22.86
N VAL A 230 -11.32 3.64 22.71
CA VAL A 230 -12.52 4.41 23.02
C VAL A 230 -13.11 4.06 24.40
N VAL A 231 -13.12 2.78 24.77
CA VAL A 231 -13.75 2.30 26.02
C VAL A 231 -12.77 1.69 27.03
N GLY A 232 -11.47 1.60 26.71
CA GLY A 232 -10.45 1.08 27.63
C GLY A 232 -10.49 -0.45 27.87
N ASP A 233 -11.17 -1.20 27.01
CA ASP A 233 -11.39 -2.64 27.18
C ASP A 233 -10.11 -3.47 26.94
N HIS A 234 -9.38 -3.75 28.02
CA HIS A 234 -8.06 -4.39 28.01
C HIS A 234 -8.03 -5.79 27.37
N LEU A 235 -9.15 -6.52 27.35
CA LEU A 235 -9.25 -7.83 26.70
C LEU A 235 -8.75 -7.78 25.25
N TYR A 236 -9.10 -6.71 24.54
CA TYR A 236 -8.69 -6.53 23.15
C TYR A 236 -7.21 -6.17 23.04
N LYS A 237 -6.65 -5.38 23.96
CA LYS A 237 -5.21 -5.05 23.97
C LYS A 237 -4.33 -6.30 24.13
N ASP A 238 -4.68 -7.15 25.09
CA ASP A 238 -3.82 -8.24 25.55
C ASP A 238 -3.83 -9.45 24.59
N PHE A 239 -4.79 -9.51 23.65
CA PHE A 239 -4.87 -10.56 22.63
C PHE A 239 -3.91 -10.35 21.44
N PHE A 240 -3.53 -9.10 21.13
CA PHE A 240 -2.74 -8.77 19.94
C PHE A 240 -1.27 -9.23 19.89
N PRO A 241 -0.51 -9.41 20.99
CA PRO A 241 0.94 -9.65 20.89
C PRO A 241 1.39 -10.93 20.17
N LEU A 242 0.51 -11.92 19.96
CA LEU A 242 0.93 -13.32 19.83
C LEU A 242 0.94 -13.95 18.43
N LYS A 243 0.18 -13.47 17.41
CA LYS A 243 -0.01 -14.28 16.17
C LYS A 243 -0.09 -13.57 14.79
N PHE A 244 -0.09 -12.25 14.69
CA PHE A 244 -0.55 -11.55 13.45
C PHE A 244 0.53 -11.11 12.43
N PHE A 245 1.74 -11.69 12.46
CA PHE A 245 2.87 -11.28 11.59
C PHE A 245 3.02 -12.09 10.28
N ALA A 246 1.94 -12.64 9.73
CA ALA A 246 1.99 -13.46 8.52
C ALA A 246 0.77 -13.22 7.62
N ASN A 247 1.03 -12.85 6.36
CA ASN A 247 0.04 -12.70 5.28
C ASN A 247 -0.33 -14.08 4.71
N VAL A 248 -1.13 -14.86 5.44
CA VAL A 248 -1.44 -16.27 5.10
C VAL A 248 -2.94 -16.46 4.99
N ARG A 249 -3.42 -17.06 3.89
CA ARG A 249 -4.80 -17.57 3.78
C ARG A 249 -4.93 -18.95 4.44
N HIS A 250 -3.81 -19.68 4.55
CA HIS A 250 -3.72 -21.03 5.06
C HIS A 250 -2.82 -21.15 6.31
N ASP A 251 -2.43 -22.39 6.67
CA ASP A 251 -1.63 -22.67 7.86
C ASP A 251 -0.33 -21.84 7.89
N PRO A 252 -0.11 -20.97 8.89
CA PRO A 252 1.07 -20.11 8.96
C PRO A 252 2.40 -20.87 9.13
N LYS A 253 2.35 -22.20 9.32
CA LYS A 253 3.50 -23.11 9.33
C LYS A 253 3.81 -23.72 7.96
N ARG A 254 3.06 -23.36 6.91
CA ARG A 254 3.11 -23.95 5.56
C ARG A 254 3.33 -22.91 4.46
N LEU A 255 4.05 -21.82 4.75
CA LEU A 255 4.26 -20.68 3.84
C LEU A 255 4.80 -21.07 2.46
N VAL A 256 5.48 -22.21 2.32
CA VAL A 256 5.98 -22.68 1.03
C VAL A 256 4.85 -23.00 0.05
N ASP A 257 3.67 -23.40 0.53
CA ASP A 257 2.53 -23.67 -0.35
C ASP A 257 1.82 -22.39 -0.82
N GLU A 258 1.92 -21.30 -0.06
CA GLU A 258 1.44 -19.96 -0.47
C GLU A 258 2.33 -19.37 -1.57
N ILE A 259 3.65 -19.53 -1.49
CA ILE A 259 4.57 -19.04 -2.53
C ILE A 259 4.59 -19.91 -3.80
N LYS A 260 3.96 -21.09 -3.79
CA LYS A 260 3.74 -21.94 -4.98
C LYS A 260 2.65 -21.40 -5.92
N ILE A 261 1.84 -20.43 -5.51
CA ILE A 261 0.80 -19.83 -6.35
C ILE A 261 1.15 -18.38 -6.71
N SER A 262 0.71 -17.91 -7.88
CA SER A 262 0.91 -16.51 -8.30
C SER A 262 -0.12 -15.53 -7.70
N SER A 263 -0.81 -15.94 -6.62
CA SER A 263 -1.96 -15.26 -6.02
C SER A 263 -1.83 -15.13 -4.49
N ASN A 264 -0.59 -14.99 -4.01
CA ASN A 264 -0.26 -14.63 -2.63
C ASN A 264 -0.02 -13.12 -2.49
N GLU A 265 0.10 -12.63 -1.24
CA GLU A 265 0.23 -11.21 -0.88
C GLU A 265 -0.86 -10.34 -1.54
N GLU A 266 -2.03 -10.28 -0.91
CA GLU A 266 -3.09 -9.37 -1.34
C GLU A 266 -2.82 -7.95 -0.81
N THR A 267 -2.80 -6.96 -1.72
CA THR A 267 -2.56 -5.54 -1.39
C THR A 267 -3.47 -5.04 -0.26
N CYS A 268 -4.76 -5.42 -0.27
CA CYS A 268 -5.72 -5.07 0.79
C CYS A 268 -5.32 -5.58 2.17
N THR A 269 -4.71 -6.77 2.26
CA THR A 269 -4.27 -7.37 3.51
C THR A 269 -3.11 -6.57 4.09
N THR A 270 -2.09 -6.29 3.28
CA THR A 270 -0.94 -5.47 3.66
C THR A 270 -1.35 -4.04 4.04
N TYR A 271 -2.28 -3.43 3.30
CA TYR A 271 -2.87 -2.13 3.64
C TYR A 271 -3.52 -2.12 5.05
N ASN A 272 -4.26 -3.17 5.41
CA ASN A 272 -4.87 -3.25 6.73
C ASN A 272 -3.85 -3.59 7.82
N LEU A 273 -2.82 -4.39 7.53
CA LEU A 273 -1.72 -4.63 8.47
C LEU A 273 -0.90 -3.36 8.78
N LEU A 274 -0.77 -2.41 7.85
CA LEU A 274 -0.21 -1.10 8.14
C LEU A 274 -1.01 -0.39 9.26
N LYS A 275 -2.35 -0.39 9.19
CA LYS A 275 -3.20 0.17 10.26
C LYS A 275 -2.99 -0.56 11.59
N VAL A 276 -2.93 -1.89 11.58
CA VAL A 276 -2.70 -2.72 12.77
C VAL A 276 -1.34 -2.37 13.42
N SER A 277 -0.25 -2.36 12.65
CA SER A 277 1.08 -1.92 13.11
C SER A 277 1.06 -0.51 13.69
N ARG A 278 0.40 0.44 13.00
CA ARG A 278 0.30 1.84 13.42
C ARG A 278 -0.37 1.98 14.79
N ASN A 279 -1.45 1.23 15.03
CA ASN A 279 -2.16 1.25 16.31
C ASN A 279 -1.37 0.56 17.43
N LEU A 280 -0.75 -0.60 17.16
CA LEU A 280 0.11 -1.27 18.14
C LEU A 280 1.30 -0.37 18.54
N PHE A 281 1.91 0.31 17.57
CA PHE A 281 2.94 1.32 17.84
C PHE A 281 2.43 2.46 18.75
N ARG A 282 1.24 3.01 18.49
CA ARG A 282 0.64 4.06 19.35
C ARG A 282 0.46 3.62 20.81
N TRP A 283 0.23 2.34 21.06
CA TRP A 283 -0.04 1.83 22.40
C TRP A 283 1.20 1.39 23.16
N THR A 284 2.15 0.74 22.49
CA THR A 284 3.33 0.14 23.14
C THR A 284 4.61 0.93 22.90
N LYS A 285 4.65 1.75 21.84
CA LYS A 285 5.84 2.50 21.36
C LYS A 285 7.02 1.59 20.99
N GLU A 286 6.80 0.29 20.83
CA GLU A 286 7.85 -0.66 20.48
C GLU A 286 8.24 -0.55 19.00
N VAL A 287 9.54 -0.41 18.74
CA VAL A 287 10.10 -0.26 17.38
C VAL A 287 9.72 -1.40 16.45
N LYS A 288 9.53 -2.63 16.95
CA LYS A 288 9.10 -3.80 16.15
C LYS A 288 7.85 -3.54 15.29
N TYR A 289 6.93 -2.69 15.77
CA TYR A 289 5.72 -2.33 15.01
C TYR A 289 5.98 -1.24 13.95
N ALA A 290 6.92 -0.32 14.22
CA ALA A 290 7.39 0.65 13.23
C ALA A 290 8.24 -0.03 12.13
N ASP A 291 9.06 -1.02 12.47
CA ASP A 291 9.82 -1.84 11.52
C ASP A 291 8.90 -2.72 10.67
N HIS A 292 7.86 -3.30 11.26
CA HIS A 292 6.84 -4.03 10.50
C HIS A 292 6.09 -3.09 9.54
N TYR A 293 5.76 -1.86 9.96
CA TYR A 293 5.19 -0.84 9.08
C TYR A 293 6.14 -0.46 7.94
N GLU A 294 7.42 -0.23 8.24
CA GLU A 294 8.48 0.07 7.25
C GLU A 294 8.55 -1.03 6.19
N ARG A 295 8.62 -2.30 6.62
CA ARG A 295 8.69 -3.46 5.72
C ARG A 295 7.46 -3.55 4.80
N LEU A 296 6.25 -3.42 5.36
CA LEU A 296 5.01 -3.53 4.59
C LEU A 296 4.83 -2.37 3.60
N LEU A 297 5.26 -1.15 3.99
CA LEU A 297 5.20 0.03 3.14
C LEU A 297 6.18 -0.08 1.95
N ILE A 298 7.46 -0.37 2.24
CA ILE A 298 8.54 -0.38 1.23
C ILE A 298 8.39 -1.56 0.27
N ASN A 299 8.09 -2.75 0.78
CA ASN A 299 8.17 -3.97 -0.02
C ASN A 299 6.82 -4.42 -0.58
N GLY A 300 5.74 -4.24 0.19
CA GLY A 300 4.38 -4.54 -0.24
C GLY A 300 3.80 -3.35 -1.02
N ILE A 301 3.34 -2.31 -0.32
CA ILE A 301 2.60 -1.20 -0.94
C ILE A 301 3.36 -0.53 -2.10
N MET A 302 4.60 -0.07 -1.90
CA MET A 302 5.36 0.57 -2.98
C MET A 302 5.66 -0.39 -4.13
N GLY A 303 5.76 -1.69 -3.85
CA GLY A 303 5.94 -2.74 -4.86
C GLY A 303 4.73 -2.97 -5.77
N ASN A 304 3.55 -2.43 -5.42
CA ASN A 304 2.28 -2.76 -6.08
C ASN A 304 1.87 -1.76 -7.17
N GLN A 305 2.53 -0.61 -7.30
CA GLN A 305 2.40 0.26 -8.49
C GLN A 305 3.47 -0.09 -9.52
N ARG A 306 3.11 0.00 -10.80
CA ARG A 306 4.03 -0.17 -11.93
C ARG A 306 4.97 1.03 -12.11
N GLY A 307 6.03 1.07 -11.31
CA GLY A 307 7.05 2.12 -11.37
C GLY A 307 6.41 3.51 -11.29
N THR A 308 6.62 4.32 -12.32
CA THR A 308 6.08 5.68 -12.42
C THR A 308 4.79 5.80 -13.26
N GLN A 309 4.07 4.70 -13.52
CA GLN A 309 2.79 4.75 -14.24
C GLN A 309 1.63 5.00 -13.25
N PRO A 310 0.99 6.19 -13.28
CA PRO A 310 -0.03 6.54 -12.29
C PRO A 310 -1.29 5.69 -12.48
N GLY A 311 -1.70 5.00 -11.42
CA GLY A 311 -2.93 4.20 -11.44
C GLY A 311 -2.80 2.85 -12.16
N VAL A 312 -1.59 2.35 -12.43
CA VAL A 312 -1.35 0.99 -12.91
C VAL A 312 -0.82 0.15 -11.74
N MET A 313 -1.70 -0.67 -11.17
CA MET A 313 -1.46 -1.44 -9.94
C MET A 313 -1.81 -2.93 -10.12
N ILE A 314 -1.16 -3.80 -9.33
CA ILE A 314 -1.52 -5.23 -9.21
C ILE A 314 -2.53 -5.49 -8.08
N TYR A 315 -3.19 -6.64 -8.13
CA TYR A 315 -3.96 -7.16 -7.00
C TYR A 315 -3.05 -7.91 -6.01
N PHE A 316 -2.28 -8.85 -6.54
CA PHE A 316 -1.41 -9.79 -5.82
C PHE A 316 0.06 -9.48 -6.08
N LEU A 317 0.90 -9.50 -5.05
CA LEU A 317 2.36 -9.39 -5.19
C LEU A 317 3.00 -10.79 -5.06
N PRO A 318 3.28 -11.49 -6.17
CA PRO A 318 3.74 -12.87 -6.10
C PRO A 318 5.15 -12.96 -5.51
N MET A 319 5.27 -13.65 -4.37
CA MET A 319 6.51 -13.79 -3.59
C MET A 319 7.35 -15.03 -3.93
N GLY A 320 6.90 -15.88 -4.86
CA GLY A 320 7.57 -17.13 -5.22
C GLY A 320 8.74 -16.96 -6.20
N PRO A 321 9.73 -17.86 -6.21
CA PRO A 321 10.80 -17.84 -7.22
C PRO A 321 10.24 -18.04 -8.63
N GLY A 322 10.81 -17.33 -9.61
CA GLY A 322 10.41 -17.42 -11.02
C GLY A 322 8.99 -16.92 -11.31
N ARG A 323 8.38 -16.11 -10.43
CA ARG A 323 7.03 -15.56 -10.62
C ARG A 323 7.06 -14.14 -11.17
N SER A 324 6.07 -13.80 -11.98
CA SER A 324 5.91 -12.45 -12.53
C SER A 324 4.65 -11.75 -12.05
N LYS A 325 4.77 -10.42 -11.85
CA LYS A 325 3.67 -9.50 -11.58
C LYS A 325 2.70 -9.39 -12.76
N SER A 326 3.15 -9.66 -13.99
CA SER A 326 2.37 -9.56 -15.23
C SER A 326 1.18 -10.52 -15.27
N ILE A 327 1.27 -11.66 -14.58
CA ILE A 327 0.28 -12.76 -14.56
C ILE A 327 -0.27 -13.03 -13.14
N SER A 328 -0.02 -12.12 -12.19
CA SER A 328 -0.38 -12.27 -10.77
C SER A 328 -1.91 -12.36 -10.57
N GLY A 329 -2.40 -13.47 -10.01
CA GLY A 329 -3.85 -13.74 -9.92
C GLY A 329 -4.43 -14.63 -11.04
N GLY A 330 -3.62 -15.07 -12.02
CA GLY A 330 -4.04 -16.08 -13.00
C GLY A 330 -4.23 -17.47 -12.36
N PRO A 331 -5.25 -18.27 -12.77
CA PRO A 331 -5.46 -19.59 -12.21
C PRO A 331 -4.40 -20.60 -12.73
N PRO A 332 -4.02 -21.61 -11.93
CA PRO A 332 -3.00 -22.61 -12.32
C PRO A 332 -3.36 -23.48 -13.54
N SER A 333 -4.59 -23.39 -14.04
CA SER A 333 -5.12 -24.19 -15.15
C SER A 333 -5.16 -23.45 -16.50
N GLY A 334 -4.76 -22.17 -16.55
CA GLY A 334 -4.72 -21.34 -17.78
C GLY A 334 -6.06 -21.11 -18.49
N LEU A 335 -7.17 -21.58 -17.92
CA LEU A 335 -8.49 -21.08 -18.28
C LEU A 335 -8.56 -19.60 -17.86
N PRO A 336 -9.09 -18.69 -18.70
CA PRO A 336 -9.13 -17.28 -18.35
C PRO A 336 -9.99 -17.08 -17.09
N PRO A 337 -9.47 -16.42 -16.04
CA PRO A 337 -10.33 -15.94 -14.97
C PRO A 337 -11.27 -14.88 -15.55
N LYS A 338 -12.51 -14.77 -15.03
CA LYS A 338 -13.44 -13.71 -15.46
C LYS A 338 -12.96 -12.28 -15.12
N ASN A 339 -11.87 -12.13 -14.37
CA ASN A 339 -11.12 -10.90 -14.14
C ASN A 339 -9.61 -11.21 -14.29
N PRO A 340 -8.85 -10.50 -15.14
CA PRO A 340 -7.47 -10.86 -15.45
C PRO A 340 -6.55 -10.66 -14.25
N GLY A 341 -5.71 -11.67 -13.97
CA GLY A 341 -4.53 -11.50 -13.12
C GLY A 341 -3.45 -10.72 -13.87
N GLY A 342 -2.79 -9.79 -13.17
CA GLY A 342 -1.73 -8.94 -13.72
C GLY A 342 -1.83 -7.47 -13.31
N TRP A 343 -1.23 -6.61 -14.13
CA TRP A 343 -1.38 -5.15 -14.03
C TRP A 343 -2.79 -4.74 -14.50
N GLY A 344 -3.56 -4.10 -13.62
CA GLY A 344 -4.82 -3.45 -14.01
C GLY A 344 -4.58 -2.13 -14.76
N GLY A 345 -5.67 -1.57 -15.31
CA GLY A 345 -5.68 -0.27 -15.98
C GLY A 345 -6.24 0.89 -15.11
N PRO A 346 -5.85 2.14 -15.40
CA PRO A 346 -6.15 3.29 -14.55
C PRO A 346 -7.63 3.70 -14.51
N ASN A 347 -8.42 3.32 -15.52
CA ASN A 347 -9.79 3.82 -15.75
C ASN A 347 -10.86 2.72 -15.86
N ASP A 348 -10.45 1.46 -16.03
CA ASP A 348 -11.31 0.29 -16.27
C ASP A 348 -11.26 -0.74 -15.12
N THR A 349 -10.28 -0.61 -14.23
CA THR A 349 -10.06 -1.54 -13.11
C THR A 349 -10.52 -0.93 -11.79
N PHE A 350 -11.30 -1.71 -11.04
CA PHE A 350 -12.01 -1.28 -9.83
C PHE A 350 -11.87 -2.25 -8.64
N TRP A 351 -10.90 -3.17 -8.69
CA TRP A 351 -10.65 -4.14 -7.61
C TRP A 351 -10.50 -3.47 -6.24
N CYS A 352 -10.79 -4.18 -5.14
CA CYS A 352 -10.57 -3.66 -3.79
C CYS A 352 -9.12 -3.19 -3.57
N CYS A 353 -8.14 -3.86 -4.19
CA CYS A 353 -6.72 -3.48 -4.20
C CYS A 353 -6.46 -2.12 -4.88
N TYR A 354 -7.28 -1.69 -5.84
CA TYR A 354 -7.20 -0.34 -6.41
C TYR A 354 -7.68 0.70 -5.40
N GLY A 355 -8.76 0.42 -4.67
CA GLY A 355 -9.29 1.30 -3.62
C GLY A 355 -8.32 1.48 -2.46
N THR A 356 -7.79 0.37 -1.93
CA THR A 356 -6.76 0.42 -0.87
C THR A 356 -5.42 0.95 -1.37
N GLY A 357 -5.06 0.71 -2.64
CA GLY A 357 -3.88 1.28 -3.28
C GLY A 357 -3.91 2.81 -3.32
N ILE A 358 -4.98 3.42 -3.85
CA ILE A 358 -5.10 4.89 -3.89
C ILE A 358 -5.12 5.51 -2.48
N GLU A 359 -5.75 4.85 -1.50
CA GLU A 359 -5.69 5.30 -0.10
C GLU A 359 -4.27 5.23 0.47
N SER A 360 -3.54 4.13 0.25
CA SER A 360 -2.17 3.94 0.75
C SER A 360 -1.25 5.08 0.32
N PHE A 361 -1.26 5.41 -0.97
CA PHE A 361 -0.41 6.46 -1.52
C PHE A 361 -0.89 7.88 -1.22
N SER A 362 -2.17 8.06 -0.86
CA SER A 362 -2.70 9.36 -0.42
C SER A 362 -2.22 9.79 0.98
N LYS A 363 -1.72 8.84 1.79
CA LYS A 363 -1.42 9.06 3.22
C LYS A 363 -0.01 8.64 3.65
N LEU A 364 0.96 8.65 2.74
CA LEU A 364 2.36 8.30 3.01
C LEU A 364 3.01 9.04 4.20
N GLY A 365 2.44 10.18 4.64
CA GLY A 365 2.86 10.92 5.83
C GLY A 365 2.23 10.49 7.17
N ASP A 366 1.27 9.54 7.20
CA ASP A 366 0.42 9.27 8.38
C ASP A 366 1.09 8.58 9.57
N THR A 367 2.28 8.02 9.33
CA THR A 367 3.04 7.15 10.24
C THR A 367 4.52 7.56 10.33
N ILE A 368 4.91 8.71 9.75
CA ILE A 368 6.28 9.26 9.92
C ILE A 368 6.48 9.77 11.34
N TYR A 369 5.48 10.50 11.87
CA TYR A 369 5.54 11.22 13.13
C TYR A 369 4.35 10.88 14.03
N PHE A 370 4.61 10.65 15.31
CA PHE A 370 3.57 10.50 16.33
C PHE A 370 3.80 11.51 17.46
N LEU A 371 2.74 12.20 17.85
CA LEU A 371 2.76 13.11 18.99
C LEU A 371 2.41 12.35 20.27
N GLU A 372 3.03 12.75 21.36
CA GLU A 372 2.71 12.34 22.72
C GLU A 372 2.40 13.59 23.56
N GLU A 373 1.25 13.57 24.22
CA GLU A 373 0.83 14.63 25.15
C GLU A 373 1.43 14.40 26.53
N GLY A 374 1.74 15.49 27.23
CA GLY A 374 2.34 15.51 28.56
C GLY A 374 2.84 16.91 28.90
N GLU A 375 3.38 17.09 30.12
CA GLU A 375 3.95 18.38 30.57
C GLU A 375 5.08 18.88 29.64
N VAL A 376 5.87 17.94 29.12
CA VAL A 376 6.83 18.16 28.04
C VAL A 376 6.28 17.50 26.77
N PRO A 377 5.94 18.25 25.71
CA PRO A 377 5.39 17.68 24.49
C PRO A 377 6.40 16.71 23.83
N GLY A 378 5.91 15.55 23.41
CA GLY A 378 6.71 14.48 22.83
C GLY A 378 6.48 14.28 21.34
N LEU A 379 7.55 13.98 20.60
CA LEU A 379 7.54 13.62 19.18
C LEU A 379 8.34 12.33 18.97
N TYR A 380 7.66 11.27 18.51
CA TYR A 380 8.29 10.06 18.00
C TYR A 380 8.45 10.16 16.48
N ILE A 381 9.69 10.10 16.00
CA ILE A 381 10.05 9.98 14.58
C ILE A 381 10.20 8.50 14.27
N ALA A 382 9.13 7.90 13.73
CA ALA A 382 8.99 6.46 13.55
C ALA A 382 9.48 5.99 12.17
N GLN A 383 9.53 6.86 11.15
CA GLN A 383 10.02 6.49 9.81
C GLN A 383 11.03 7.50 9.28
N HIS A 384 12.09 7.03 8.62
CA HIS A 384 13.15 7.87 8.05
C HIS A 384 12.84 8.36 6.62
N ILE A 385 11.61 8.83 6.42
CA ILE A 385 11.12 9.32 5.13
C ILE A 385 11.39 10.82 5.01
N PRO A 386 11.95 11.33 3.89
CA PRO A 386 12.17 12.76 3.68
C PRO A 386 10.86 13.58 3.75
N SER A 387 10.77 14.47 4.73
CA SER A 387 9.56 15.22 5.05
C SER A 387 9.84 16.47 5.89
N THR A 388 8.90 17.42 5.85
CA THR A 388 8.84 18.56 6.79
C THR A 388 7.60 18.41 7.67
N PHE A 389 7.73 18.70 8.97
CA PHE A 389 6.64 18.69 9.93
C PHE A 389 6.58 20.00 10.71
N ASP A 390 5.43 20.69 10.62
CA ASP A 390 5.10 21.89 11.38
C ASP A 390 4.49 21.52 12.74
N TRP A 391 5.35 21.37 13.76
CA TRP A 391 4.94 20.99 15.11
C TRP A 391 4.47 22.20 15.93
N LYS A 392 3.31 22.73 15.55
CA LYS A 392 2.70 23.93 16.14
C LYS A 392 2.63 23.93 17.66
N ALA A 393 2.28 22.78 18.27
CA ALA A 393 2.10 22.67 19.73
C ALA A 393 3.39 22.88 20.55
N ALA A 394 4.57 22.58 19.98
CA ALA A 394 5.86 22.85 20.61
C ALA A 394 6.53 24.14 20.12
N GLY A 395 5.94 24.83 19.13
CA GLY A 395 6.60 25.94 18.43
C GLY A 395 7.81 25.50 17.62
N LEU A 396 7.80 24.30 17.03
CA LEU A 396 8.96 23.73 16.32
C LEU A 396 8.64 23.38 14.86
N THR A 397 9.67 23.39 14.01
CA THR A 397 9.64 22.76 12.68
C THR A 397 10.69 21.67 12.63
N VAL A 398 10.32 20.49 12.16
CA VAL A 398 11.21 19.33 12.01
C VAL A 398 11.34 19.01 10.53
N VAL A 399 12.56 19.06 10.01
CA VAL A 399 12.89 18.71 8.61
C VAL A 399 13.76 17.47 8.63
N GLN A 400 13.23 16.36 8.13
CA GLN A 400 13.99 15.13 7.91
C GLN A 400 14.42 15.02 6.46
N GLN A 401 15.70 14.75 6.26
CA GLN A 401 16.29 14.32 5.00
C GLN A 401 16.92 12.95 5.19
N ALA A 402 16.82 12.10 4.17
CA ALA A 402 17.53 10.83 4.12
C ALA A 402 18.29 10.79 2.80
N LYS A 403 19.56 10.39 2.85
CA LYS A 403 20.38 10.23 1.64
C LYS A 403 19.76 9.11 0.79
N PRO A 404 19.55 9.32 -0.52
CA PRO A 404 19.18 8.23 -1.43
C PRO A 404 20.21 7.11 -1.33
N LEU A 405 19.73 5.93 -0.96
CA LEU A 405 20.54 4.76 -0.68
C LEU A 405 21.01 4.11 -1.98
N LEU A 406 22.31 3.82 -2.09
CA LEU A 406 22.89 3.06 -3.20
C LEU A 406 23.38 1.69 -2.70
N SER A 407 23.46 0.69 -3.58
CA SER A 407 23.97 -0.64 -3.22
C SER A 407 25.44 -0.66 -2.76
N THR A 408 26.20 0.39 -3.09
CA THR A 408 27.59 0.58 -2.63
C THR A 408 27.71 1.35 -1.31
N ASP A 409 26.62 1.85 -0.73
CA ASP A 409 26.66 2.59 0.53
C ASP A 409 26.77 1.64 1.72
N SER A 410 27.78 1.84 2.59
CA SER A 410 27.91 1.10 3.86
C SER A 410 27.02 1.65 4.98
N TYR A 411 26.47 2.86 4.81
CA TYR A 411 25.65 3.55 5.79
C TYR A 411 24.42 4.18 5.15
N PHE A 412 23.27 4.00 5.78
CA PHE A 412 22.08 4.80 5.53
C PHE A 412 22.14 6.05 6.41
N GLU A 413 22.19 7.22 5.78
CA GLU A 413 22.37 8.52 6.46
C GLU A 413 21.06 9.31 6.51
N VAL A 414 20.71 9.78 7.71
CA VAL A 414 19.51 10.56 8.00
C VAL A 414 19.92 11.84 8.73
N THR A 415 19.48 12.99 8.23
CA THR A 415 19.65 14.29 8.90
C THR A 415 18.29 14.81 9.33
N ILE A 416 18.17 15.19 10.59
CA ILE A 416 16.96 15.77 11.19
C ILE A 416 17.35 17.15 11.73
N SER A 417 16.95 18.19 11.00
CA SER A 417 17.06 19.57 11.47
C SER A 417 15.78 19.96 12.20
N ILE A 418 15.94 20.56 13.38
CA ILE A 418 14.84 21.09 14.20
C ILE A 418 15.11 22.57 14.36
N SER A 419 14.10 23.41 14.11
CA SER A 419 14.17 24.87 14.20
C SER A 419 13.00 25.42 15.03
N ALA A 420 13.29 26.41 15.86
CA ALA A 420 12.30 27.11 16.69
C ALA A 420 11.46 28.12 15.88
N LYS A 421 10.18 28.25 16.24
CA LYS A 421 9.23 29.26 15.75
C LYS A 421 8.72 30.10 16.93
N GLY A 422 9.37 31.23 17.18
CA GLY A 422 9.03 32.11 18.30
C GLY A 422 9.30 31.43 19.65
N ASP A 423 8.32 31.47 20.55
CA ASP A 423 8.41 30.94 21.92
C ASP A 423 8.31 29.41 21.96
N ALA A 424 9.27 28.73 21.32
CA ALA A 424 9.41 27.29 21.36
C ALA A 424 9.55 26.78 22.80
N GLN A 425 8.94 25.64 23.09
CA GLN A 425 8.96 25.03 24.42
C GLN A 425 10.01 23.91 24.51
N PRO A 426 10.49 23.56 25.71
CA PRO A 426 11.22 22.31 25.92
C PRO A 426 10.39 21.14 25.39
N ALA A 427 11.00 20.28 24.58
CA ALA A 427 10.30 19.17 23.91
C ALA A 427 11.16 17.91 23.90
N LYS A 428 10.49 16.75 23.93
CA LYS A 428 11.11 15.43 23.86
C LYS A 428 11.02 14.92 22.43
N VAL A 429 12.15 14.60 21.82
CA VAL A 429 12.23 14.00 20.48
C VAL A 429 12.85 12.61 20.60
N SER A 430 12.10 11.60 20.18
CA SER A 430 12.46 10.19 20.17
C SER A 430 12.60 9.72 18.73
N VAL A 431 13.81 9.37 18.30
CA VAL A 431 14.10 8.93 16.92
C VAL A 431 14.38 7.44 16.89
N ARG A 432 13.69 6.69 16.01
CA ARG A 432 13.86 5.24 15.88
C ARG A 432 15.31 4.89 15.53
N ILE A 433 15.84 3.86 16.17
CA ILE A 433 17.03 3.11 15.75
C ILE A 433 16.51 1.77 15.18
N PRO A 434 16.49 1.56 13.85
CA PRO A 434 15.84 0.39 13.24
C PRO A 434 16.40 -0.95 13.73
N SER A 435 15.60 -2.00 13.91
CA SER A 435 16.14 -3.32 14.35
C SER A 435 17.01 -4.03 13.32
N TRP A 436 16.96 -3.63 12.04
CA TRP A 436 17.79 -4.21 10.98
C TRP A 436 19.23 -3.69 10.95
N THR A 437 19.55 -2.61 11.68
CA THR A 437 20.90 -2.04 11.73
C THR A 437 21.73 -2.60 12.89
N SER A 438 23.03 -2.38 12.85
CA SER A 438 23.94 -2.66 13.96
C SER A 438 24.20 -1.37 14.74
N THR A 439 24.34 -1.45 16.06
CA THR A 439 24.86 -0.32 16.87
C THR A 439 26.38 -0.23 16.86
N VAL A 440 27.07 -1.32 16.48
CA VAL A 440 28.51 -1.29 16.17
C VAL A 440 28.70 -0.46 14.91
N ASP A 441 29.58 0.53 14.97
CA ASP A 441 29.87 1.54 13.94
C ASP A 441 28.73 2.50 13.56
N ALA A 442 27.55 2.40 14.17
CA ALA A 442 26.53 3.42 14.07
C ALA A 442 26.97 4.72 14.75
N THR A 443 26.58 5.86 14.17
CA THR A 443 26.84 7.18 14.76
C THR A 443 25.58 8.02 14.88
N ALA A 444 25.53 8.79 15.96
CA ALA A 444 24.58 9.88 16.15
C ALA A 444 25.37 11.10 16.59
N THR A 445 25.12 12.26 15.97
CA THR A 445 25.70 13.54 16.40
C THR A 445 24.63 14.61 16.48
N LEU A 446 24.66 15.41 17.54
CA LEU A 446 23.84 16.62 17.69
C LEU A 446 24.76 17.83 17.59
N ASN A 447 24.56 18.66 16.57
CA ASN A 447 25.41 19.83 16.27
C ASN A 447 26.91 19.46 16.21
N GLY A 448 27.23 18.29 15.64
CA GLY A 448 28.58 17.73 15.55
C GLY A 448 29.11 17.05 16.82
N GLN A 449 28.42 17.13 17.96
CA GLN A 449 28.80 16.41 19.18
C GLN A 449 28.26 14.99 19.16
N LYS A 450 29.13 13.98 19.35
CA LYS A 450 28.74 12.57 19.36
C LYS A 450 27.84 12.24 20.55
N LEU A 451 26.73 11.55 20.27
CA LEU A 451 25.79 11.04 21.26
C LEU A 451 26.06 9.55 21.55
N ASN A 452 25.63 9.10 22.72
CA ASN A 452 25.53 7.67 23.01
C ASN A 452 24.24 7.13 22.37
N LEU A 453 24.37 6.13 21.51
CA LEU A 453 23.24 5.42 20.91
C LEU A 453 22.64 4.42 21.90
N THR A 454 21.33 4.22 21.80
CA THR A 454 20.65 3.05 22.39
C THR A 454 20.80 1.82 21.49
N SER A 455 20.30 0.67 21.94
CA SER A 455 20.22 -0.57 21.17
C SER A 455 19.46 -0.43 19.84
N ALA A 456 19.78 -1.26 18.86
CA ALA A 456 18.95 -1.42 17.67
C ALA A 456 17.57 -1.99 18.09
N GLY A 457 16.49 -1.46 17.52
CA GLY A 457 15.13 -1.78 17.96
C GLY A 457 14.63 -0.92 19.13
N ASP A 458 15.21 0.25 19.38
CA ASP A 458 14.79 1.21 20.42
C ASP A 458 14.84 2.68 19.92
N PHE A 459 14.50 3.67 20.75
CA PHE A 459 14.46 5.09 20.41
C PHE A 459 15.58 5.90 21.07
N LEU A 460 16.43 6.55 20.28
CA LEU A 460 17.29 7.63 20.77
C LEU A 460 16.41 8.80 21.17
N THR A 461 16.31 9.07 22.48
CA THR A 461 15.42 10.08 23.05
C THR A 461 16.21 11.24 23.64
N LEU A 462 15.88 12.45 23.22
CA LEU A 462 16.51 13.70 23.63
C LEU A 462 15.44 14.68 24.10
N THR A 463 15.60 15.23 25.31
CA THR A 463 14.71 16.27 25.85
C THR A 463 15.50 17.54 26.09
N LYS A 464 15.15 18.61 25.38
CA LYS A 464 15.77 19.94 25.55
C LYS A 464 14.85 21.05 25.05
N LEU A 465 15.23 22.30 25.31
CA LEU A 465 14.77 23.43 24.50
C LEU A 465 15.50 23.37 23.15
N TRP A 466 14.76 23.18 22.07
CA TRP A 466 15.31 23.06 20.71
C TRP A 466 15.49 24.44 20.08
N GLY A 467 16.66 24.66 19.48
CA GLY A 467 17.00 25.86 18.70
C GLY A 467 17.04 25.51 17.22
N ASP A 468 18.04 26.01 16.49
CA ASP A 468 18.43 25.50 15.16
C ASP A 468 19.39 24.31 15.30
N ASP A 469 18.87 23.21 15.84
CA ASP A 469 19.61 21.99 16.11
C ASP A 469 19.61 21.06 14.89
N THR A 470 20.71 20.33 14.68
CA THR A 470 20.79 19.28 13.66
C THR A 470 21.30 17.98 14.26
N LEU A 471 20.46 16.94 14.19
CA LEU A 471 20.78 15.56 14.52
C LEU A 471 21.14 14.80 13.24
N VAL A 472 22.36 14.29 13.14
CA VAL A 472 22.80 13.42 12.04
C VAL A 472 22.94 11.99 12.56
N LEU A 473 22.37 11.04 11.83
CA LEU A 473 22.35 9.61 12.12
C LEU A 473 22.96 8.84 10.95
N GLN A 474 23.89 7.94 11.23
CA GLN A 474 24.45 7.01 10.24
C GLN A 474 24.25 5.59 10.74
N PHE A 475 23.43 4.83 10.02
CA PHE A 475 23.06 3.46 10.34
C PHE A 475 23.82 2.49 9.41
N PRO A 476 24.69 1.59 9.94
CA PRO A 476 25.30 0.54 9.16
C PRO A 476 24.24 -0.27 8.43
N ILE A 477 24.40 -0.42 7.12
CA ILE A 477 23.43 -1.12 6.26
C ILE A 477 24.14 -2.18 5.43
N ASN A 478 23.65 -3.41 5.54
CA ASN A 478 24.32 -4.60 5.05
C ASN A 478 23.32 -5.56 4.41
N LEU A 479 23.83 -6.46 3.57
CA LEU A 479 23.08 -7.61 3.08
C LEU A 479 22.84 -8.60 4.23
N ARG A 480 21.60 -9.05 4.37
CA ARG A 480 21.15 -10.03 5.36
C ARG A 480 20.18 -11.01 4.71
N THR A 481 20.00 -12.18 5.30
CA THR A 481 19.00 -13.15 4.85
C THR A 481 17.95 -13.44 5.92
N GLU A 482 16.77 -13.86 5.48
CA GLU A 482 15.67 -14.33 6.34
C GLU A 482 15.17 -15.67 5.80
N ALA A 483 15.20 -16.72 6.62
CA ALA A 483 14.64 -18.01 6.26
C ALA A 483 13.10 -17.97 6.19
N ILE A 484 12.52 -18.79 5.31
CA ILE A 484 11.07 -18.97 5.25
C ILE A 484 10.57 -19.60 6.56
N LYS A 485 9.40 -19.15 7.05
CA LYS A 485 8.77 -19.72 8.25
C LYS A 485 7.87 -20.90 7.87
N ASP A 486 8.51 -21.99 7.45
CA ASP A 486 7.83 -23.26 7.19
C ASP A 486 8.37 -24.34 8.13
N ASP A 487 7.49 -25.15 8.72
CA ASP A 487 7.87 -26.21 9.67
C ASP A 487 8.52 -27.43 8.97
N ARG A 488 8.53 -27.48 7.63
CA ARG A 488 9.10 -28.57 6.82
C ARG A 488 10.63 -28.47 6.67
N PRO A 489 11.42 -29.44 7.17
CA PRO A 489 12.88 -29.42 7.04
C PRO A 489 13.38 -29.35 5.59
N GLU A 490 12.65 -29.94 4.64
CA GLU A 490 12.99 -29.93 3.20
C GLU A 490 12.97 -28.53 2.57
N TYR A 491 12.37 -27.54 3.24
CA TYR A 491 12.29 -26.15 2.78
C TYR A 491 13.11 -25.17 3.64
N ALA A 492 13.84 -25.66 4.65
CA ALA A 492 14.63 -24.82 5.56
C ALA A 492 15.80 -24.07 4.87
N SER A 493 16.17 -24.47 3.65
CA SER A 493 17.16 -23.79 2.80
C SER A 493 16.62 -22.53 2.09
N ILE A 494 15.30 -22.34 2.00
CA ILE A 494 14.71 -21.21 1.29
C ILE A 494 14.89 -19.94 2.13
N GLN A 495 15.59 -18.96 1.57
CA GLN A 495 15.85 -17.66 2.21
C GLN A 495 15.54 -16.49 1.27
N ALA A 496 15.01 -15.42 1.85
CA ALA A 496 14.92 -14.11 1.22
C ALA A 496 16.20 -13.30 1.50
N VAL A 497 16.64 -12.48 0.55
CA VAL A 497 17.79 -11.56 0.72
C VAL A 497 17.27 -10.13 0.89
N LEU A 498 17.81 -9.40 1.86
CA LEU A 498 17.43 -8.02 2.15
C LEU A 498 18.65 -7.12 2.31
N PHE A 499 18.49 -5.83 1.97
CA PHE A 499 19.46 -4.76 2.25
C PHE A 499 18.82 -3.73 3.18
N GLY A 500 19.16 -3.82 4.47
CA GLY A 500 18.44 -3.11 5.54
C GLY A 500 16.94 -3.47 5.56
N PRO A 501 16.02 -2.53 5.28
CA PRO A 501 14.58 -2.79 5.21
C PRO A 501 14.10 -3.26 3.82
N HIS A 502 14.91 -3.15 2.77
CA HIS A 502 14.53 -3.47 1.40
C HIS A 502 14.68 -4.96 1.13
N LEU A 503 13.62 -5.62 0.70
CA LEU A 503 13.66 -6.94 0.10
C LEU A 503 14.29 -6.84 -1.31
N LEU A 504 15.20 -7.74 -1.61
CA LEU A 504 15.82 -7.83 -2.93
C LEU A 504 15.12 -8.91 -3.77
N ALA A 505 14.97 -8.65 -5.06
CA ALA A 505 14.43 -9.61 -6.03
C ALA A 505 15.48 -9.96 -7.10
N GLY A 506 15.65 -11.26 -7.33
CA GLY A 506 16.41 -11.80 -8.47
C GLY A 506 15.64 -11.63 -9.76
N LEU A 507 16.25 -11.03 -10.79
CA LEU A 507 15.67 -11.00 -12.13
C LEU A 507 15.97 -12.32 -12.83
N THR A 508 14.93 -13.12 -13.04
CA THR A 508 14.98 -14.48 -13.60
C THR A 508 14.57 -14.47 -15.06
N HIS A 509 15.48 -14.80 -15.99
CA HIS A 509 15.20 -14.85 -17.42
C HIS A 509 14.41 -16.11 -17.81
N GLY A 510 13.11 -15.94 -18.06
CA GLY A 510 12.15 -17.01 -18.35
C GLY A 510 12.25 -17.57 -19.76
N ASN A 511 13.40 -18.13 -20.16
CA ASN A 511 13.63 -18.71 -21.50
C ASN A 511 12.81 -20.00 -21.81
N LYS A 512 11.75 -20.27 -21.02
CA LYS A 512 10.70 -21.26 -21.29
C LYS A 512 9.36 -20.53 -21.41
N THR A 513 8.83 -20.49 -22.62
CA THR A 513 7.39 -20.28 -22.84
C THR A 513 6.63 -21.34 -22.02
N ILE A 514 5.76 -20.91 -21.09
CA ILE A 514 4.94 -21.82 -20.27
C ILE A 514 3.81 -22.37 -21.16
N ASN A 515 4.16 -23.40 -21.95
CA ASN A 515 3.28 -23.99 -22.97
C ASN A 515 2.19 -24.92 -22.38
N ALA A 516 2.32 -25.29 -21.10
CA ALA A 516 1.31 -26.03 -20.36
C ALA A 516 1.23 -25.49 -18.93
N THR A 517 0.00 -25.42 -18.41
CA THR A 517 -0.38 -24.65 -17.23
C THR A 517 0.13 -25.27 -15.93
N GLU A 518 0.33 -26.58 -15.97
CA GLU A 518 0.95 -27.42 -14.95
C GLU A 518 2.36 -26.92 -14.56
N HIS A 519 3.15 -26.47 -15.54
CA HIS A 519 4.53 -26.01 -15.35
C HIS A 519 4.66 -24.59 -14.76
N SER A 520 3.56 -23.85 -14.63
CA SER A 520 3.57 -22.59 -13.87
C SER A 520 3.86 -22.79 -12.37
N ASN A 521 3.81 -24.04 -11.88
CA ASN A 521 4.05 -24.39 -10.49
C ASN A 521 5.47 -24.89 -10.19
N ASP A 522 6.34 -25.01 -11.20
CA ASP A 522 7.69 -25.58 -11.11
C ASP A 522 8.72 -24.68 -10.37
N GLY A 523 8.31 -23.53 -9.85
CA GLY A 523 9.18 -22.53 -9.21
C GLY A 523 9.92 -22.97 -7.94
N LEU A 524 9.77 -24.23 -7.51
CA LEU A 524 10.52 -24.87 -6.42
C LEU A 524 11.20 -26.18 -6.87
N THR A 525 11.32 -26.43 -8.17
CA THR A 525 12.16 -27.53 -8.68
C THR A 525 13.64 -27.15 -8.45
N PRO A 526 14.39 -27.93 -7.65
CA PRO A 526 15.78 -27.59 -7.34
C PRO A 526 16.64 -27.43 -8.60
N GLY A 527 17.52 -26.43 -8.60
CA GLY A 527 18.49 -26.17 -9.67
C GLY A 527 18.03 -25.35 -10.88
N MET A 528 16.75 -24.92 -11.01
CA MET A 528 16.36 -23.99 -12.10
C MET A 528 16.55 -22.51 -11.76
N TRP A 529 16.36 -22.12 -10.49
CA TRP A 529 16.38 -20.71 -10.05
C TRP A 529 17.18 -20.48 -8.75
N GLU A 530 17.92 -21.49 -8.31
CA GLU A 530 18.64 -21.48 -7.04
C GLU A 530 20.08 -20.98 -7.24
N VAL A 531 20.53 -20.11 -6.33
CA VAL A 531 21.93 -19.71 -6.24
C VAL A 531 22.67 -20.74 -5.40
N ASP A 532 23.70 -21.38 -5.95
CA ASP A 532 24.52 -22.33 -5.19
C ASP A 532 25.48 -21.62 -4.23
N ALA A 533 24.93 -21.19 -3.09
CA ALA A 533 25.68 -20.57 -2.01
C ALA A 533 26.25 -21.60 -1.00
N ARG A 534 26.27 -22.91 -1.31
CA ARG A 534 26.67 -23.97 -0.34
C ARG A 534 28.11 -23.84 0.17
N ASN A 535 28.99 -23.22 -0.63
CA ASN A 535 30.39 -22.95 -0.29
C ASN A 535 30.64 -21.48 0.10
N ALA A 536 29.60 -20.65 0.22
CA ALA A 536 29.74 -19.25 0.61
C ALA A 536 29.95 -19.13 2.13
N THR A 537 30.94 -18.34 2.53
CA THR A 537 31.19 -17.95 3.92
C THR A 537 30.48 -16.66 4.31
N SER A 538 30.10 -15.84 3.31
CA SER A 538 29.37 -14.58 3.48
C SER A 538 28.43 -14.31 2.30
N THR A 539 27.47 -13.39 2.47
CA THR A 539 26.63 -12.88 1.36
C THR A 539 27.46 -12.21 0.26
N ALA A 540 28.60 -11.60 0.60
CA ALA A 540 29.51 -10.96 -0.37
C ALA A 540 30.24 -11.96 -1.28
N ASP A 541 30.23 -13.26 -0.96
CA ASP A 541 30.88 -14.29 -1.78
C ASP A 541 30.08 -14.58 -3.06
N TRP A 542 28.76 -14.41 -3.01
CA TRP A 542 27.83 -14.66 -4.12
C TRP A 542 27.03 -13.43 -4.57
N ILE A 543 26.99 -12.35 -3.78
CA ILE A 543 26.33 -11.08 -4.13
C ILE A 543 27.35 -9.94 -4.18
N ALA A 544 27.32 -9.12 -5.23
CA ALA A 544 28.26 -8.00 -5.46
C ALA A 544 27.54 -6.66 -5.67
N ALA A 545 27.88 -5.60 -4.93
CA ALA A 545 27.28 -4.29 -5.18
C ALA A 545 27.74 -3.72 -6.54
N LEU A 546 26.79 -3.23 -7.35
CA LEU A 546 27.08 -2.63 -8.66
C LEU A 546 27.18 -1.09 -8.57
N PRO A 547 28.22 -0.46 -9.16
CA PRO A 547 28.40 0.99 -9.10
C PRO A 547 27.40 1.72 -10.01
N HIS A 548 26.31 2.22 -9.41
CA HIS A 548 25.17 2.90 -10.08
C HIS A 548 25.57 3.94 -11.14
N GLN A 549 26.62 4.74 -10.91
CA GLN A 549 27.06 5.80 -11.84
C GLN A 549 27.68 5.27 -13.15
N ALA A 550 28.31 4.09 -13.12
CA ALA A 550 28.99 3.53 -14.29
C ALA A 550 28.03 2.84 -15.27
N ILE A 551 26.89 2.33 -14.77
CA ILE A 551 26.02 1.45 -15.54
C ILE A 551 24.86 2.23 -16.18
N ASN A 552 24.17 3.08 -15.42
CA ASN A 552 23.00 3.83 -15.91
C ASN A 552 23.33 4.83 -17.04
N SER A 553 24.58 5.27 -17.17
CA SER A 553 25.04 6.13 -18.26
C SER A 553 25.43 5.38 -19.54
N GLN A 554 25.47 4.04 -19.50
CA GLN A 554 25.91 3.17 -20.60
C GLN A 554 24.78 2.31 -21.19
N LEU A 555 23.58 2.38 -20.62
CA LEU A 555 22.39 1.67 -21.08
C LEU A 555 21.64 2.46 -22.14
N VAL A 556 21.39 1.83 -23.30
CA VAL A 556 20.70 2.43 -24.44
C VAL A 556 19.73 1.44 -25.08
N THR A 557 18.42 1.72 -24.99
CA THR A 557 17.41 0.96 -25.75
C THR A 557 17.39 1.45 -27.19
N LEU A 558 17.78 0.61 -28.15
CA LEU A 558 17.74 0.92 -29.57
C LEU A 558 16.38 0.51 -30.16
N THR A 559 15.65 1.48 -30.72
CA THR A 559 14.33 1.24 -31.33
C THR A 559 14.26 1.80 -32.75
N GLN A 560 13.48 1.14 -33.61
CA GLN A 560 13.14 1.61 -34.95
C GLN A 560 11.63 1.71 -35.09
N GLN A 561 11.11 2.85 -35.55
CA GLN A 561 9.69 2.94 -35.95
C GLN A 561 9.51 2.57 -37.41
N SER A 562 8.48 1.77 -37.69
CA SER A 562 8.04 1.44 -39.05
C SER A 562 6.51 1.44 -39.08
N GLY A 563 5.93 2.45 -39.74
CA GLY A 563 4.49 2.69 -39.68
C GLY A 563 4.00 2.97 -38.26
N ALA A 564 2.99 2.22 -37.82
CA ALA A 564 2.45 2.30 -36.45
C ALA A 564 3.18 1.38 -35.45
N GLN A 565 4.10 0.52 -35.92
CA GLN A 565 4.84 -0.42 -35.10
C GLN A 565 6.18 0.18 -34.66
N THR A 566 6.55 -0.11 -33.42
CA THR A 566 7.91 0.13 -32.91
C THR A 566 8.60 -1.22 -32.81
N PHE A 567 9.79 -1.33 -33.35
CA PHE A 567 10.67 -2.48 -33.22
C PHE A 567 11.80 -2.12 -32.26
N VAL A 568 12.33 -3.10 -31.56
CA VAL A 568 13.42 -2.96 -30.59
C VAL A 568 14.51 -3.96 -30.92
N LEU A 569 15.77 -3.54 -30.78
CA LEU A 569 16.89 -4.45 -30.90
C LEU A 569 16.93 -5.32 -29.64
N SER A 570 16.87 -6.65 -29.80
CA SER A 570 16.98 -7.63 -28.74
C SER A 570 18.31 -8.40 -28.85
N VAL A 571 18.77 -8.98 -27.74
CA VAL A 571 19.85 -9.98 -27.72
C VAL A 571 19.26 -11.30 -27.24
N SER A 572 19.39 -12.37 -28.02
CA SER A 572 19.11 -13.72 -27.55
C SER A 572 20.07 -14.07 -26.40
N ALA A 573 19.52 -14.31 -25.20
CA ALA A 573 20.28 -14.75 -24.04
C ALA A 573 20.95 -16.14 -24.23
N THR A 574 20.51 -16.89 -25.25
CA THR A 574 20.91 -18.28 -25.50
C THR A 574 22.16 -18.41 -26.37
N ASP A 575 22.33 -17.52 -27.35
CA ASP A 575 23.41 -17.58 -28.35
C ASP A 575 24.01 -16.21 -28.71
N GLY A 576 23.55 -15.13 -28.08
CA GLY A 576 24.04 -13.76 -28.30
C GLY A 576 23.63 -13.14 -29.64
N THR A 577 22.70 -13.76 -30.39
CA THR A 577 22.22 -13.21 -31.66
C THR A 577 21.45 -11.92 -31.47
N LEU A 578 21.61 -10.98 -32.41
CA LEU A 578 20.89 -9.69 -32.43
C LEU A 578 19.68 -9.79 -33.36
N THR A 579 18.50 -9.53 -32.84
CA THR A 579 17.22 -9.50 -33.59
C THR A 579 16.57 -8.13 -33.48
N MET A 580 15.76 -7.75 -34.48
CA MET A 580 14.87 -6.59 -34.40
C MET A 580 13.45 -7.11 -34.28
N ASP A 581 12.92 -7.13 -33.06
CA ASP A 581 11.62 -7.72 -32.75
C ASP A 581 10.57 -6.62 -32.58
N GLU A 582 9.29 -6.95 -32.81
CA GLU A 582 8.21 -6.01 -32.52
C GLU A 582 8.16 -5.73 -31.01
N MET A 583 8.19 -4.46 -30.63
CA MET A 583 8.29 -4.01 -29.24
C MET A 583 7.11 -4.58 -28.43
N PRO A 584 7.36 -5.46 -27.43
CA PRO A 584 6.29 -6.17 -26.76
C PRO A 584 5.31 -5.26 -26.00
N ALA A 585 4.09 -5.76 -25.81
CA ALA A 585 3.03 -5.06 -25.08
C ALA A 585 3.52 -4.62 -23.69
N ALA A 586 3.23 -3.37 -23.31
CA ALA A 586 3.76 -2.82 -22.08
C ALA A 586 3.23 -3.58 -20.85
N GLY A 587 4.07 -4.42 -20.23
CA GLY A 587 3.78 -5.09 -18.96
C GLY A 587 3.70 -6.61 -19.05
N SER A 588 4.01 -7.20 -20.21
CA SER A 588 4.35 -8.62 -20.34
C SER A 588 5.81 -8.86 -19.96
N ASP A 589 6.13 -10.12 -19.63
CA ASP A 589 7.50 -10.54 -19.31
C ASP A 589 8.46 -10.29 -20.49
N ALA A 590 7.99 -10.55 -21.72
CA ALA A 590 8.72 -10.25 -22.95
C ALA A 590 9.11 -8.76 -23.10
N ARG A 591 8.35 -7.83 -22.51
CA ARG A 591 8.73 -6.40 -22.53
C ARG A 591 9.93 -6.13 -21.65
N ASP A 592 10.02 -6.80 -20.51
CA ASP A 592 11.16 -6.71 -19.61
C ASP A 592 12.37 -7.48 -20.21
N GLU A 593 12.17 -8.47 -21.07
CA GLU A 593 13.28 -9.07 -21.83
C GLU A 593 13.79 -8.12 -22.93
N ALA A 594 12.89 -7.45 -23.65
CA ALA A 594 13.24 -6.64 -24.82
C ALA A 594 13.80 -5.23 -24.51
N VAL A 595 13.47 -4.63 -23.37
CA VAL A 595 13.98 -3.28 -23.00
C VAL A 595 15.40 -3.34 -22.43
N HIS A 596 15.84 -4.50 -21.93
CA HIS A 596 16.99 -4.64 -21.02
C HIS A 596 18.28 -5.20 -21.68
N GLY A 597 18.49 -4.87 -22.95
CA GLY A 597 19.76 -5.05 -23.63
C GLY A 597 20.73 -3.87 -23.44
N TYR A 598 22.02 -4.15 -23.67
CA TYR A 598 23.10 -3.20 -24.00
C TYR A 598 23.70 -2.37 -22.86
N GLY A 599 24.75 -2.91 -22.23
CA GLY A 599 25.90 -2.12 -21.78
C GLY A 599 27.17 -2.56 -22.53
N LEU A 600 27.86 -1.62 -23.21
CA LEU A 600 29.11 -1.91 -23.92
C LEU A 600 30.32 -1.68 -23.00
N TYR A 601 30.70 -2.70 -22.23
CA TYR A 601 31.81 -2.58 -21.30
C TYR A 601 33.17 -2.84 -21.99
N ILE A 602 33.89 -1.77 -22.34
CA ILE A 602 35.25 -1.85 -22.91
C ILE A 602 36.28 -1.63 -21.79
N ARG A 603 36.92 -2.70 -21.31
CA ARG A 603 38.21 -2.57 -20.58
C ARG A 603 39.33 -2.32 -21.60
N PRO A 604 40.28 -1.39 -21.35
CA PRO A 604 41.49 -1.27 -22.16
C PRO A 604 42.23 -2.62 -22.22
N GLY A 605 42.48 -3.13 -23.43
CA GLY A 605 43.26 -4.36 -23.65
C GLY A 605 42.50 -5.69 -23.66
N LYS A 606 41.16 -5.71 -23.61
CA LYS A 606 40.35 -6.92 -23.88
C LYS A 606 39.36 -6.70 -25.04
N LYS A 607 38.92 -7.80 -25.68
CA LYS A 607 37.81 -7.75 -26.65
C LYS A 607 36.55 -7.26 -25.95
N ALA A 608 35.73 -6.46 -26.65
CA ALA A 608 34.42 -6.07 -26.16
C ALA A 608 33.54 -7.32 -25.94
N GLN A 609 32.90 -7.40 -24.77
CA GLN A 609 31.87 -8.38 -24.47
C GLN A 609 30.55 -7.64 -24.26
N PHE A 610 29.49 -8.14 -24.89
CA PHE A 610 28.13 -7.74 -24.56
C PHE A 610 27.69 -8.57 -23.34
N CYS A 611 27.57 -7.93 -22.19
CA CYS A 611 26.89 -8.52 -21.05
C CYS A 611 25.42 -8.05 -21.06
N PRO A 612 24.43 -8.95 -20.88
CA PRO A 612 23.08 -8.52 -20.56
C PRO A 612 23.11 -7.85 -19.19
N ILE A 613 22.71 -6.58 -19.13
CA ILE A 613 22.67 -5.78 -17.91
C ILE A 613 21.25 -5.25 -17.78
N VAL A 614 20.49 -5.82 -16.84
CA VAL A 614 19.04 -5.60 -16.75
C VAL A 614 18.72 -4.41 -15.86
N ILE A 615 18.38 -3.25 -16.44
CA ILE A 615 17.89 -2.10 -15.66
C ILE A 615 16.70 -1.43 -16.35
N ASP A 616 15.51 -1.61 -15.77
CA ASP A 616 14.36 -0.74 -16.05
C ASP A 616 14.44 0.57 -15.24
N GLY A 617 13.95 1.67 -15.80
CA GLY A 617 13.75 2.93 -15.07
C GLY A 617 12.26 3.28 -14.92
N PRO A 618 11.90 4.38 -14.24
CA PRO A 618 12.66 5.22 -13.32
C PRO A 618 12.33 4.90 -11.84
N ARG A 619 12.97 5.63 -10.92
CA ARG A 619 12.81 5.55 -9.45
C ARG A 619 11.35 5.40 -9.00
N GLY A 620 11.05 4.36 -8.21
CA GLY A 620 9.76 4.27 -7.50
C GLY A 620 9.38 2.93 -6.85
N SER A 621 10.00 1.80 -7.24
CA SER A 621 9.45 0.46 -6.95
C SER A 621 9.71 -0.14 -5.55
N GLY A 622 10.43 0.54 -4.65
CA GLY A 622 10.71 0.09 -3.26
C GLY A 622 11.58 -1.18 -3.10
N LEU A 623 11.75 -1.97 -4.16
CA LEU A 623 12.49 -3.23 -4.20
C LEU A 623 13.87 -3.04 -4.85
N GLY A 624 14.91 -3.58 -4.21
CA GLY A 624 16.25 -3.66 -4.80
C GLY A 624 16.36 -4.83 -5.79
N ARG A 625 17.27 -4.73 -6.75
CA ARG A 625 17.37 -5.60 -7.94
C ARG A 625 18.71 -6.29 -8.03
N VAL A 626 18.72 -7.49 -8.60
CA VAL A 626 19.88 -8.40 -8.61
C VAL A 626 20.12 -8.92 -10.05
N LEU A 627 21.37 -8.85 -10.54
CA LEU A 627 21.85 -9.04 -11.93
C LEU A 627 23.08 -9.98 -11.99
N ALA A 628 23.22 -10.88 -12.97
CA ALA A 628 24.43 -11.72 -13.07
C ALA A 628 25.69 -10.93 -13.49
N HIS A 629 26.84 -11.17 -12.84
CA HIS A 629 28.14 -10.57 -13.19
C HIS A 629 29.34 -11.44 -12.74
N GLU A 630 30.14 -11.95 -13.70
CA GLU A 630 31.43 -12.66 -13.50
C GLU A 630 31.44 -13.56 -12.23
N ASP A 631 30.72 -14.69 -12.29
CA ASP A 631 30.56 -15.71 -11.23
C ASP A 631 29.89 -15.26 -9.91
N LYS A 632 29.41 -14.02 -9.83
CA LYS A 632 28.59 -13.49 -8.74
C LYS A 632 27.30 -12.88 -9.26
N ILE A 633 26.41 -12.48 -8.35
CA ILE A 633 25.20 -11.74 -8.68
C ILE A 633 25.32 -10.29 -8.19
N GLY A 634 25.57 -9.40 -9.14
CA GLY A 634 25.47 -7.94 -9.00
C GLY A 634 24.13 -7.49 -8.39
N TRP A 635 24.07 -6.32 -7.73
CA TRP A 635 22.79 -5.74 -7.29
C TRP A 635 22.80 -4.21 -7.15
N LEU A 636 21.59 -3.63 -7.17
CA LEU A 636 21.28 -2.20 -7.19
C LEU A 636 20.05 -1.88 -6.32
N VAL A 637 19.98 -0.66 -5.80
CA VAL A 637 18.83 -0.04 -5.11
C VAL A 637 18.61 1.36 -5.71
#